data_AF-A0A1R0GXB1-F1
#
_entry.id   AF-A0A1R0GXB1-F1
#
_cell.length_a   1.000
_cell.length_b   1.000
_cell.length_c   1.000
_cell.angle_alpha   90.00
_cell.angle_beta   90.00
_cell.angle_gamma   90.00
#
_symmetry.space_group_name_H-M   'P 1'
#
loop_
_entity.id
_entity.type
_entity.pdbx_description
1 polymer ?
#
loop_
_entity_poly.entity_id
_entity_poly.type
_entity_poly.pdbx_seq_one_letter_code
_entity_poly.pdbx_strand_id
1 'polypeptide(L)'
;MASLRNFSDKMLKYLSEPVKNKQAAFYPNLVNGKWREPRFSLRRQADLRKMCLLNNVVPESIGLPPKAPKKPVKYKPAKGHKSQRTYLEKKEKVQAALQDMPNKISTWKENAFKEHEKTKSTLPF
;
A
#
# COMPACT_ATOMS: atom_id res chain seq x y z
N MET A 1 -6.12 26.41 26.73
CA MET A 1 -4.83 26.59 26.04
C MET A 1 -3.97 25.37 26.35
N ALA A 2 -3.38 24.72 25.35
CA ALA A 2 -2.48 23.60 25.60
C ALA A 2 -1.27 24.12 26.42
N SER A 3 -0.94 23.46 27.53
CA SER A 3 0.22 23.82 28.34
C SER A 3 1.48 23.76 27.47
N LEU A 4 2.33 24.78 27.57
CA LEU A 4 3.63 24.76 26.91
C LEU A 4 4.40 23.55 27.44
N ARG A 5 4.97 22.77 26.53
CA ARG A 5 5.71 21.56 26.89
C ARG A 5 7.02 21.98 27.54
N ASN A 6 7.16 21.72 28.84
CA ASN A 6 8.39 21.98 29.56
C ASN A 6 9.45 20.94 29.17
N PHE A 7 10.62 21.41 28.75
CA PHE A 7 11.79 20.57 28.46
C PHE A 7 12.77 20.65 29.63
N SER A 8 13.52 19.58 29.88
CA SER A 8 14.52 19.57 30.95
C SER A 8 15.76 20.37 30.58
N ASP A 9 16.47 20.90 31.60
CA ASP A 9 17.69 21.68 31.40
C ASP A 9 18.77 20.90 30.64
N LYS A 10 18.88 19.59 30.89
CA LYS A 10 19.77 18.67 30.15
C LYS A 10 19.50 18.66 28.66
N MET A 11 18.26 18.93 28.25
CA MET A 11 17.84 18.98 26.87
C MET A 11 18.05 20.37 26.26
N LEU A 12 17.78 21.42 27.04
CA LEU A 12 18.03 22.81 26.64
C LEU A 12 19.51 23.09 26.39
N LYS A 13 20.42 22.38 27.07
CA LYS A 13 21.87 22.44 26.81
C LYS A 13 22.25 22.29 25.33
N TYR A 14 21.49 21.50 24.55
CA TYR A 14 21.80 21.29 23.14
C TYR A 14 21.47 22.50 22.24
N LEU A 15 20.75 23.51 22.74
CA LEU A 15 20.55 24.77 22.04
C LEU A 15 21.83 25.61 21.97
N SER A 16 22.60 25.63 23.06
CA SER A 16 23.84 26.41 23.14
C SER A 16 25.04 25.63 22.60
N GLU A 17 25.11 24.31 22.87
CA GLU A 17 26.20 23.44 22.43
C GLU A 17 25.71 22.47 21.34
N PRO A 18 26.11 22.67 20.07
CA PRO A 18 25.74 21.76 19.00
C PRO A 18 26.40 20.38 19.18
N VAL A 19 25.72 19.34 18.68
CA VAL A 19 26.21 17.97 18.85
C VAL A 19 27.43 17.73 17.94
N LYS A 20 28.60 17.48 18.56
CA LYS A 20 29.89 17.29 17.86
C LYS A 20 29.84 16.20 16.78
N ASN A 21 29.48 14.97 17.15
CA ASN A 21 29.43 13.82 16.24
C ASN A 21 28.01 13.56 15.72
N LYS A 22 27.56 14.36 14.75
CA LYS A 22 26.20 14.29 14.16
C LYS A 22 25.86 12.89 13.65
N GLN A 23 26.81 12.24 12.98
CA GLN A 23 26.62 10.93 12.38
C GLN A 23 26.26 9.85 13.41
N ALA A 24 27.07 9.68 14.46
CA ALA A 24 26.79 8.75 15.55
C ALA A 24 25.61 9.17 16.45
N ALA A 25 25.29 10.46 16.46
CA ALA A 25 24.22 10.98 17.31
C ALA A 25 22.83 10.73 16.74
N PHE A 26 22.65 10.92 15.43
CA PHE A 26 21.34 10.94 14.79
C PHE A 26 21.08 9.80 13.80
N TYR A 27 22.14 9.18 13.26
CA TYR A 27 22.04 8.12 12.27
C TYR A 27 22.57 6.78 12.82
N PRO A 28 22.04 5.64 12.33
CA PRO A 28 22.63 4.35 12.61
C PRO A 28 23.98 4.24 11.90
N ASN A 29 24.96 3.65 12.59
CA ASN A 29 26.32 3.49 12.07
C ASN A 29 26.73 2.02 12.07
N LEU A 30 27.41 1.59 11.01
CA LEU A 30 28.00 0.27 10.94
C LEU A 30 29.36 0.27 11.63
N VAL A 31 29.50 -0.50 12.71
CA VAL A 31 30.75 -0.62 13.47
C VAL A 31 31.02 -2.11 13.73
N ASN A 32 32.18 -2.60 13.27
CA ASN A 32 32.61 -4.00 13.43
C ASN A 32 31.56 -5.00 12.91
N GLY A 33 31.01 -4.73 11.72
CA GLY A 33 29.99 -5.58 11.08
C GLY A 33 28.60 -5.54 11.74
N LYS A 34 28.40 -4.72 12.77
CA LYS A 34 27.11 -4.57 13.46
C LYS A 34 26.58 -3.15 13.33
N TRP A 35 25.28 -3.03 13.07
CA TRP A 35 24.61 -1.74 13.09
C TRP A 35 24.41 -1.28 14.54
N ARG A 36 24.98 -0.13 14.86
CA ARG A 36 24.78 0.56 16.14
C ARG A 36 23.65 1.57 15.99
N GLU A 37 22.77 1.60 16.98
CA GLU A 37 21.71 2.58 17.06
C GLU A 37 22.26 4.01 17.29
N PRO A 38 21.56 5.05 16.82
CA PRO A 38 21.94 6.42 17.10
C PRO A 38 21.86 6.71 18.60
N ARG A 39 22.77 7.57 19.10
CA ARG A 39 22.78 8.01 20.51
C ARG A 39 21.44 8.60 20.95
N PHE A 40 20.74 9.30 20.05
CA PHE A 40 19.38 9.78 20.29
C PHE A 40 18.37 8.92 19.53
N SER A 41 17.47 8.27 20.26
CA SER A 41 16.33 7.57 19.68
C SER A 41 15.42 8.53 18.91
N LEU A 42 14.66 8.01 17.94
CA LEU A 42 13.76 8.82 17.10
C LEU A 42 12.78 9.68 17.91
N ARG A 43 12.30 9.18 19.05
CA ARG A 43 11.47 9.96 19.99
C ARG A 43 12.23 11.16 20.53
N ARG A 44 13.45 10.97 21.01
CA ARG A 44 14.30 12.06 21.54
C ARG A 44 14.65 13.06 20.45
N GLN A 45 14.91 12.61 19.22
CA GLN A 45 15.13 13.49 18.08
C GLN A 45 13.89 14.34 17.76
N ALA A 46 12.69 13.77 17.83
CA ALA A 46 11.45 14.50 17.64
C ALA A 46 11.21 15.53 18.75
N ASP A 47 11.51 15.19 20.00
CA ASP A 47 11.41 16.12 21.12
C ASP A 47 12.46 17.24 21.00
N LEU A 48 13.71 16.95 20.58
CA LEU A 48 14.73 17.96 20.30
C LEU A 48 14.25 18.92 19.22
N ARG A 49 13.66 18.40 18.14
CA ARG A 49 13.11 19.22 17.06
C ARG A 49 11.98 20.13 17.57
N LYS A 50 11.05 19.62 18.38
CA LYS A 50 9.98 20.45 18.99
C LYS A 50 10.56 21.55 19.87
N MET A 51 11.58 21.22 20.64
CA MET A 51 12.28 22.17 21.51
C MET A 51 12.96 23.28 20.69
N CYS A 52 13.62 22.94 19.58
CA CYS A 52 14.20 23.93 18.66
C CYS A 52 13.13 24.88 18.11
N LEU A 53 12.02 24.30 17.62
CA LEU A 53 10.91 25.06 17.05
C LEU A 53 10.26 26.00 18.08
N LEU A 54 10.13 25.57 19.34
CA LEU A 54 9.58 26.40 20.42
C LEU A 54 10.47 27.61 20.72
N ASN A 55 11.79 27.43 20.66
CA ASN A 55 12.77 28.49 20.91
C ASN A 55 13.19 29.27 19.65
N ASN A 56 12.47 29.10 18.53
CA ASN A 56 12.78 29.72 17.24
C ASN A 56 14.20 29.44 16.71
N VAL A 57 14.77 28.30 17.08
CA VAL A 57 16.08 27.84 16.60
C VAL A 57 15.87 26.85 15.45
N VAL A 58 16.63 27.02 14.36
CA VAL A 58 16.58 26.10 13.23
C VAL A 58 17.12 24.72 13.68
N PRO A 59 16.35 23.62 13.58
CA PRO A 59 16.78 22.31 14.10
C PRO A 59 18.12 21.81 13.51
N GLU A 60 18.41 22.17 12.27
CA GLU A 60 19.63 21.79 11.54
C GLU A 60 20.90 22.41 12.15
N SER A 61 20.78 23.56 12.84
CA SER A 61 21.91 24.22 13.52
C SER A 61 22.52 23.34 14.62
N ILE A 62 21.69 22.58 15.34
CA ILE A 62 22.10 21.64 16.40
C ILE A 62 22.62 20.33 15.81
N GLY A 63 22.42 20.12 14.49
CA GLY A 63 22.86 18.94 13.76
C GLY A 63 21.78 17.88 13.53
N LEU A 64 20.50 18.17 13.82
CA LEU A 64 19.40 17.27 13.47
C LEU A 64 19.28 17.13 11.95
N PRO A 65 18.89 15.94 11.45
CA PRO A 65 18.62 15.75 10.02
C PRO A 65 17.50 16.68 9.53
N PRO A 66 17.51 17.11 8.26
CA PRO A 66 16.37 17.82 7.67
C PRO A 66 15.13 16.92 7.69
N LYS A 67 13.94 17.53 7.79
CA LYS A 67 12.68 16.77 7.75
C LYS A 67 12.43 16.29 6.32
N ALA A 68 12.30 14.98 6.13
CA ALA A 68 11.96 14.42 4.83
C ALA A 68 10.61 15.00 4.33
N PRO A 69 10.51 15.35 3.03
CA PRO A 69 9.26 15.83 2.46
C PRO A 69 8.19 14.74 2.54
N LYS A 70 6.94 15.14 2.83
CA LYS A 70 5.81 14.20 2.90
C LYS A 70 5.48 13.70 1.49
N LYS A 71 5.76 12.43 1.21
CA LYS A 71 5.33 11.80 -0.05
C LYS A 71 3.81 11.70 -0.08
N PRO A 72 3.13 12.07 -1.19
CA PRO A 72 1.69 11.90 -1.30
C PRO A 72 1.34 10.41 -1.28
N VAL A 73 0.31 10.04 -0.52
CA VAL A 73 -0.10 8.64 -0.32
C VAL A 73 -0.68 8.03 -1.60
N LYS A 74 -1.33 8.85 -2.44
CA LYS A 74 -2.09 8.42 -3.61
C LYS A 74 -1.39 8.82 -4.92
N TYR A 75 -0.25 8.21 -5.21
CA TYR A 75 0.41 8.37 -6.51
C TYR A 75 0.13 7.20 -7.47
N LYS A 76 -0.21 6.02 -6.93
CA LYS A 76 -0.49 4.82 -7.73
C LYS A 76 -2.00 4.67 -7.98
N PRO A 77 -2.41 4.30 -9.21
CA PRO A 77 -3.79 3.93 -9.46
C PRO A 77 -4.17 2.68 -8.67
N ALA A 78 -5.44 2.58 -8.29
CA ALA A 78 -5.95 1.42 -7.57
C ALA A 78 -6.06 0.20 -8.51
N LYS A 79 -5.77 -0.99 -7.98
CA LYS A 79 -5.82 -2.27 -8.73
C LYS A 79 -7.22 -2.65 -9.25
N GLY A 80 -8.28 -2.02 -8.77
CA GLY A 80 -9.67 -2.39 -9.04
C GLY A 80 -10.11 -3.70 -8.36
N HIS A 81 -11.42 -3.94 -8.32
CA HIS A 81 -11.99 -5.18 -7.80
C HIS A 81 -11.86 -6.34 -8.81
N LYS A 82 -11.96 -7.61 -8.38
CA LYS A 82 -11.88 -8.77 -9.28
C LYS A 82 -12.94 -8.72 -10.39
N SER A 83 -14.15 -8.25 -10.07
CA SER A 83 -15.24 -8.11 -11.04
C SER A 83 -14.95 -7.07 -12.13
N GLN A 84 -14.32 -5.95 -11.77
CA GLN A 84 -13.91 -4.92 -12.73
C GLN A 84 -12.81 -5.43 -13.66
N ARG A 85 -11.84 -6.17 -13.11
CA ARG A 85 -10.74 -6.75 -13.91
C ARG A 85 -11.20 -7.80 -14.90
N THR A 86 -12.15 -8.65 -14.52
CA THR A 86 -12.63 -9.78 -15.36
C THR A 86 -13.87 -9.46 -16.19
N TYR A 87 -14.35 -8.21 -16.17
CA TYR A 87 -15.60 -7.83 -16.84
C TYR A 87 -15.55 -8.05 -18.36
N LEU A 88 -14.44 -7.67 -19.00
CA LEU A 88 -14.28 -7.81 -20.45
C LEU A 88 -14.29 -9.28 -20.88
N GLU A 89 -13.51 -10.12 -20.21
CA GLU A 89 -13.49 -11.57 -20.45
C GLU A 89 -14.89 -12.20 -20.28
N LYS A 90 -15.65 -11.77 -19.26
CA LYS A 90 -17.02 -12.24 -19.06
C LYS A 90 -17.92 -11.81 -20.22
N LYS A 91 -17.81 -10.56 -20.67
CA LYS A 91 -18.59 -10.03 -21.79
C LYS A 91 -18.33 -10.80 -23.09
N GLU A 92 -17.06 -11.10 -23.37
CA GLU A 92 -16.65 -11.89 -24.54
C GLU A 92 -17.21 -13.31 -24.51
N LYS A 93 -17.15 -13.98 -23.34
CA LYS A 93 -17.75 -15.32 -23.16
C LYS A 93 -19.26 -15.32 -23.39
N VAL A 94 -19.95 -14.30 -22.90
CA VAL A 94 -21.40 -14.14 -23.13
C VAL A 94 -21.67 -13.93 -24.62
N GLN A 95 -20.91 -13.08 -25.29
CA GLN A 95 -21.08 -12.83 -26.73
C GLN A 95 -20.83 -14.10 -27.55
N ALA A 96 -19.77 -14.86 -27.26
CA ALA A 96 -19.49 -16.13 -27.93
C ALA A 96 -20.61 -17.15 -27.71
N ALA A 97 -21.16 -17.23 -26.49
CA ALA A 97 -22.28 -18.13 -26.19
C ALA A 97 -23.57 -17.74 -26.93
N LEU A 98 -23.83 -16.45 -27.12
CA LEU A 98 -24.97 -15.96 -27.91
C LEU A 98 -24.82 -16.31 -29.41
N GLN A 99 -23.61 -16.21 -29.95
CA GLN A 99 -23.35 -16.58 -31.35
C GLN A 99 -23.49 -18.10 -31.58
N ASP A 100 -23.10 -18.91 -30.61
CA ASP A 100 -23.21 -20.38 -30.67
C ASP A 100 -24.61 -20.92 -30.30
N MET A 101 -25.48 -20.07 -29.79
CA MET A 101 -26.83 -20.44 -29.35
C MET A 101 -27.67 -21.13 -30.45
N PRO A 102 -27.70 -20.68 -31.72
CA PRO A 102 -28.50 -21.33 -32.76
C PRO A 102 -28.06 -22.77 -33.03
N ASN A 103 -26.74 -23.03 -33.04
CA ASN A 103 -26.19 -24.37 -33.26
C ASN A 103 -26.53 -25.32 -32.11
N LYS A 104 -26.48 -24.81 -30.87
CA LYS A 104 -26.90 -25.59 -29.70
C LYS A 104 -28.38 -25.93 -29.74
N ILE A 105 -29.22 -25.02 -30.23
CA ILE A 105 -30.66 -25.27 -30.38
C ILE A 105 -30.93 -26.31 -31.48
N SER A 106 -30.26 -26.23 -32.64
CA SER A 106 -30.45 -27.20 -33.72
C SER A 106 -30.01 -28.61 -33.30
N THR A 107 -28.82 -28.73 -32.72
CA THR A 107 -28.29 -30.01 -32.21
C THR A 107 -29.18 -30.61 -31.13
N TRP A 108 -29.71 -29.79 -30.20
CA TRP A 108 -30.66 -30.25 -29.20
C TRP A 108 -31.96 -30.78 -29.83
N LYS A 109 -32.52 -30.06 -30.80
CA LYS A 109 -33.74 -30.49 -31.51
C LYS A 109 -33.54 -31.80 -32.27
N GLU A 110 -32.43 -31.94 -33.00
CA GLU A 110 -32.09 -33.17 -33.72
C GLU A 110 -31.94 -34.36 -32.77
N ASN A 111 -31.26 -34.17 -31.65
CA ASN A 111 -31.09 -35.22 -30.65
C ASN A 111 -32.42 -35.60 -30.00
N ALA A 112 -33.26 -34.62 -29.65
CA ALA A 112 -34.60 -34.88 -29.11
C ALA A 112 -35.47 -35.68 -30.10
N PHE A 113 -35.39 -35.36 -31.39
CA PHE A 113 -36.09 -36.11 -32.44
C PHE A 113 -35.58 -37.54 -32.57
N LYS A 114 -34.26 -37.75 -32.61
CA LYS A 114 -33.65 -39.09 -32.67
C LYS A 114 -34.02 -39.95 -31.46
N GLU A 115 -34.02 -39.38 -30.25
CA GLU A 115 -34.45 -40.10 -29.05
C GLU A 115 -35.93 -40.48 -29.13
N HIS A 116 -36.78 -39.56 -29.58
CA HIS A 116 -38.20 -39.85 -29.80
C HIS A 116 -38.41 -40.97 -30.83
N GLU A 117 -37.66 -40.98 -31.93
CA GLU A 117 -37.72 -42.07 -32.93
C GLU A 117 -37.31 -43.43 -32.36
N LYS A 118 -36.27 -43.49 -31.51
CA LYS A 118 -35.89 -44.74 -30.83
C LYS A 118 -37.02 -45.27 -29.92
N THR A 119 -37.78 -44.38 -29.30
CA THR A 119 -38.89 -44.74 -28.41
C THR A 119 -40.17 -45.12 -29.15
N LYS A 120 -40.31 -44.82 -30.43
CA LYS A 120 -41.48 -45.26 -31.23
C LYS A 120 -41.40 -46.78 -31.41
N SER A 121 -42.46 -47.48 -30.98
CA SER A 121 -42.58 -48.91 -31.23
C SER A 121 -42.71 -49.17 -32.74
N THR A 122 -41.87 -50.05 -33.27
CA THR A 122 -41.87 -50.46 -34.68
C THR A 122 -42.93 -51.50 -35.02
N LEU A 123 -43.72 -51.93 -34.04
CA LEU A 123 -44.76 -52.92 -34.26
C LEU A 123 -45.86 -52.30 -35.14
N PRO A 124 -46.14 -52.86 -36.33
CA PRO A 124 -47.35 -52.50 -37.04
C PRO A 124 -48.50 -53.06 -36.19
N PHE A 125 -49.56 -52.26 -36.04
CA PHE A 125 -50.86 -52.88 -35.79
C PHE A 125 -51.14 -53.88 -36.91
#